data_AF-A0A7K2VQ51-F1
#
_entry.id   AF-A0A7K2VQ51-F1
#
_cell.length_a   1.000
_cell.length_b   1.000
_cell.length_c   1.000
_cell.angle_alpha   90.00
_cell.angle_beta   90.00
_cell.angle_gamma   90.00
#
_symmetry.space_group_name_H-M   'P 1'
#
loop_
_entity.id
_entity.type
_entity.pdbx_description
1 polymer ?
#
loop_
_entity_poly.entity_id
_entity_poly.type
_entity_poly.pdbx_seq_one_letter_code
_entity_poly.pdbx_strand_id
1 'polypeptide(L)'
;MMSSTPETTTRTTGAHRAQRAHREARDRSAARNIAQRASSRHEAYLDGLFTYCLSVLCDHDAATAALSEVLVIAERRGRRDPQTPGDRRAWLYALARWACLRGLAEARR
;
A
#
# COMPACT_ATOMS: atom_id res chain seq x y z
N MET A 1 -38.53 4.33 53.65
CA MET A 1 -38.79 5.08 52.40
C MET A 1 -37.49 5.08 51.61
N MET A 2 -37.56 4.68 50.34
CA MET A 2 -36.43 4.36 49.47
C MET A 2 -35.48 5.52 49.17
N SER A 3 -34.20 5.21 48.94
CA SER A 3 -33.39 5.85 47.89
C SER A 3 -32.16 4.98 47.60
N SER A 4 -32.26 4.13 46.58
CA SER A 4 -31.13 3.46 45.93
C SER A 4 -30.63 4.37 44.81
N THR A 5 -29.44 4.94 44.96
CA THR A 5 -28.75 5.66 43.88
C THR A 5 -27.81 4.70 43.14
N PRO A 6 -27.76 4.73 41.79
CA PRO A 6 -26.97 3.79 41.02
C PRO A 6 -25.49 4.21 41.04
N GLU A 7 -24.66 3.37 41.64
CA GLU A 7 -23.20 3.48 41.55
C GLU A 7 -22.78 3.38 40.08
N THR A 8 -22.31 4.49 39.54
CA THR A 8 -21.77 4.57 38.19
C THR A 8 -20.47 3.78 38.15
N THR A 9 -20.52 2.59 37.56
CA THR A 9 -19.36 1.74 37.24
C THR A 9 -18.45 2.41 36.20
N THR A 10 -17.52 3.23 36.67
CA THR A 10 -16.47 3.89 35.85
C THR A 10 -15.30 2.95 35.49
N ARG A 11 -15.38 1.66 35.85
CA ARG A 11 -14.25 0.70 35.77
C ARG A 11 -14.14 -0.06 34.44
N THR A 12 -15.16 -0.02 33.58
CA THR A 12 -15.23 -0.87 32.38
C THR A 12 -14.67 -0.21 31.11
N THR A 13 -14.59 1.13 31.06
CA THR A 13 -14.22 1.88 29.85
C THR A 13 -12.73 1.78 29.49
N GLY A 14 -11.85 1.63 30.49
CA GLY A 14 -10.41 1.49 30.28
C GLY A 14 -10.03 0.15 29.62
N ALA A 15 -10.69 -0.94 30.03
CA ALA A 15 -10.42 -2.28 29.50
C ALA A 15 -10.82 -2.39 28.02
N HIS A 16 -11.98 -1.85 27.63
CA HIS A 16 -12.40 -1.82 26.22
C HIS A 16 -11.53 -0.91 25.35
N ARG A 17 -11.07 0.23 25.88
CA ARG A 17 -10.13 1.13 25.16
C ARG A 17 -8.79 0.45 24.94
N ALA A 18 -8.24 -0.22 25.95
CA ALA A 18 -6.99 -0.98 25.84
C ALA A 18 -7.11 -2.15 24.85
N GLN A 19 -8.22 -2.90 24.89
CA GLN A 19 -8.49 -3.98 23.94
C GLN A 19 -8.63 -3.47 22.49
N ARG A 20 -9.30 -2.33 22.29
CA ARG A 20 -9.44 -1.71 20.96
C ARG A 20 -8.09 -1.26 20.41
N ALA A 21 -7.28 -0.57 21.21
CA ALA A 21 -5.93 -0.15 20.81
C ALA A 21 -5.05 -1.36 20.44
N HIS A 22 -5.18 -2.47 21.18
CA HIS A 22 -4.43 -3.70 20.90
C HIS A 22 -4.89 -4.40 19.61
N ARG A 23 -6.20 -4.36 19.29
CA ARG A 23 -6.74 -4.84 18.00
C ARG A 23 -6.26 -3.98 16.84
N GLU A 24 -6.35 -2.66 16.96
CA GLU A 24 -5.87 -1.72 15.92
C GLU A 24 -4.36 -1.84 15.67
N ALA A 25 -3.57 -2.11 16.72
CA ALA A 25 -2.15 -2.41 16.57
C ALA A 25 -1.89 -3.73 15.83
N ARG A 26 -2.70 -4.77 16.07
CA ARG A 26 -2.66 -6.03 15.32
C ARG A 26 -3.10 -5.87 13.88
N ASP A 27 -4.14 -5.08 13.61
CA ASP A 27 -4.61 -4.82 12.25
C ASP A 27 -3.57 -4.04 11.44
N ARG A 28 -2.89 -3.07 12.07
CA ARG A 28 -1.75 -2.37 11.47
C ARG A 28 -0.55 -3.29 11.23
N SER A 29 -0.22 -4.17 12.16
CA SER A 29 0.90 -5.11 11.96
C SER A 29 0.57 -6.17 10.90
N ALA A 30 -0.68 -6.61 10.80
CA ALA A 30 -1.16 -7.48 9.73
C ALA A 30 -1.11 -6.78 8.36
N ALA A 31 -1.57 -5.53 8.28
CA ALA A 31 -1.46 -4.73 7.06
C ALA A 31 0.00 -4.53 6.63
N ARG A 32 0.90 -4.26 7.59
CA ARG A 32 2.34 -4.10 7.34
C ARG A 32 2.98 -5.40 6.85
N ASN A 33 2.63 -6.55 7.43
CA ASN A 33 3.09 -7.86 6.95
C ASN A 33 2.59 -8.18 5.53
N ILE A 34 1.36 -7.80 5.20
CA ILE A 34 0.82 -7.96 3.83
C ILE A 34 1.58 -7.06 2.85
N ALA A 35 1.83 -5.80 3.22
CA ALA A 35 2.65 -4.88 2.41
C ALA A 35 4.08 -5.40 2.22
N GLN A 36 4.70 -5.95 3.28
CA GLN A 36 6.05 -6.54 3.21
C GLN A 36 6.09 -7.77 2.27
N ARG A 37 5.09 -8.66 2.35
CA ARG A 37 4.95 -9.80 1.42
C ARG A 37 4.61 -9.37 0.00
N ALA A 38 3.91 -8.26 -0.18
CA ALA A 38 3.67 -7.71 -1.50
C ALA A 38 4.97 -7.15 -2.08
N SER A 39 5.75 -6.40 -1.28
CA SER A 39 7.07 -5.89 -1.64
C SER A 39 8.01 -6.99 -2.14
N SER A 40 8.14 -8.10 -1.39
CA SER A 40 8.97 -9.23 -1.83
C SER A 40 8.48 -9.92 -3.11
N ARG A 41 7.19 -9.82 -3.44
CA ARG A 41 6.65 -10.32 -4.73
C ARG A 41 6.85 -9.35 -5.89
N HIS A 42 6.91 -8.05 -5.62
CA HIS A 42 7.20 -7.03 -6.62
C HIS A 42 8.68 -6.98 -6.96
N GLU A 43 9.55 -7.36 -6.01
CA GLU A 43 11.01 -7.38 -6.16
C GLU A 43 11.47 -8.11 -7.44
N ALA A 44 10.85 -9.27 -7.73
CA ALA A 44 11.12 -10.05 -8.94
C ALA A 44 10.80 -9.33 -10.26
N TYR A 45 10.02 -8.25 -10.23
CA TYR A 45 9.63 -7.48 -11.41
C TYR A 45 10.31 -6.10 -11.48
N LEU A 46 11.04 -5.68 -10.44
CA LEU A 46 11.61 -4.32 -10.37
C LEU A 46 12.57 -4.03 -11.53
N ASP A 47 13.49 -4.95 -11.81
CA ASP A 47 14.50 -4.77 -12.85
C ASP A 47 13.87 -4.63 -14.25
N GLY A 48 12.88 -5.48 -14.55
CA GLY A 48 12.14 -5.42 -15.81
C GLY A 48 11.25 -4.18 -15.94
N LEU A 49 10.62 -3.74 -14.83
CA LEU A 49 9.83 -2.49 -14.82
C LEU A 49 10.73 -1.27 -14.99
N PHE A 50 11.88 -1.24 -14.32
CA PHE A 50 12.86 -0.17 -14.46
C PHE A 50 13.37 -0.08 -15.91
N THR A 51 13.73 -1.23 -16.50
CA THR A 51 14.20 -1.30 -17.88
C THR A 51 13.12 -0.83 -18.86
N TYR A 52 11.86 -1.18 -18.62
CA TYR A 52 10.74 -0.67 -19.41
C TYR A 52 10.60 0.85 -19.30
N CYS A 53 10.61 1.39 -18.07
CA CYS A 53 10.52 2.84 -17.84
C CYS A 53 11.69 3.58 -18.49
N LEU A 54 12.91 3.08 -18.34
CA LEU A 54 14.11 3.65 -18.95
C LEU A 54 14.03 3.65 -20.48
N SER A 55 13.49 2.58 -21.08
CA SER A 55 13.32 2.49 -22.53
C SER A 55 12.29 3.48 -23.09
N VAL A 56 11.28 3.85 -22.30
CA VAL A 56 10.21 4.77 -22.74
C VAL A 56 10.57 6.22 -22.47
N LEU A 57 11.19 6.50 -21.32
CA LEU A 57 11.50 7.87 -20.88
C LEU A 57 12.91 8.32 -21.30
N CYS A 58 13.82 7.39 -21.57
CA CYS A 58 15.21 7.64 -21.92
C CYS A 58 15.97 8.51 -20.90
N ASP A 59 15.46 8.58 -19.68
CA ASP A 59 16.00 9.38 -18.59
C ASP A 59 15.94 8.56 -17.29
N HIS A 60 17.07 8.49 -16.59
CA HIS A 60 17.24 7.65 -15.40
C HIS A 60 16.42 8.16 -14.21
N ASP A 61 16.39 9.47 -14.01
CA ASP A 61 15.70 10.10 -12.89
C ASP A 61 14.19 10.05 -13.10
N ALA A 62 13.74 10.30 -14.34
CA ALA A 62 12.35 10.13 -14.72
C ALA A 62 11.88 8.67 -14.62
N ALA A 63 12.73 7.71 -15.00
CA ALA A 63 12.44 6.28 -14.83
C ALA A 63 12.34 5.89 -13.35
N THR A 64 13.23 6.42 -12.51
CA THR A 64 13.21 6.20 -11.05
C THR A 64 11.96 6.80 -10.41
N ALA A 65 11.60 8.03 -10.80
CA ALA A 65 10.38 8.69 -10.33
C ALA A 65 9.12 7.90 -10.73
N ALA A 66 9.02 7.49 -12.00
CA ALA A 66 7.90 6.69 -12.49
C ALA A 66 7.81 5.34 -11.77
N LEU A 67 8.93 4.65 -11.54
CA LEU A 67 8.95 3.39 -10.80
C LEU A 67 8.51 3.57 -9.35
N SER A 68 8.96 4.65 -8.69
CA SER A 68 8.54 4.95 -7.32
C SER A 68 7.02 5.18 -7.22
N GLU A 69 6.43 5.85 -8.21
CA GLU A 69 4.98 6.09 -8.27
C GLU A 69 4.19 4.79 -8.44
N VAL A 70 4.67 3.89 -9.30
CA VAL A 70 4.10 2.54 -9.48
C VAL A 70 4.08 1.78 -8.15
N LEU A 71 5.19 1.82 -7.40
CA LEU A 71 5.29 1.12 -6.12
C LEU A 71 4.38 1.72 -5.04
N VAL A 72 4.27 3.05 -4.98
CA VAL A 72 3.34 3.74 -4.06
C VAL A 72 1.89 3.34 -4.37
N ILE A 73 1.53 3.27 -5.65
CA ILE A 73 0.18 2.83 -6.06
C ILE A 73 -0.02 1.36 -5.70
N ALA A 74 0.99 0.52 -5.91
CA ALA A 74 0.91 -0.90 -5.64
C ALA A 74 0.75 -1.19 -4.15
N GLU A 75 1.51 -0.50 -3.30
CA GLU A 75 1.42 -0.62 -1.84
C GLU A 75 0.06 -0.17 -1.31
N ARG A 76 -0.45 0.98 -1.78
CA ARG A 76 -1.80 1.48 -1.42
C ARG A 76 -2.90 0.48 -1.79
N ARG A 77 -2.67 -0.34 -2.82
CA ARG A 77 -3.65 -1.31 -3.31
C ARG A 77 -3.54 -2.69 -2.66
N GLY A 78 -2.65 -2.89 -1.68
CA GLY A 78 -2.23 -4.18 -1.10
C GLY A 78 -3.31 -5.20 -0.65
N ARG A 79 -4.60 -4.86 -0.61
CA ARG A 79 -5.73 -5.82 -0.43
C ARG A 79 -6.44 -6.24 -1.72
N ARG A 80 -6.24 -5.52 -2.82
CA ARG A 80 -6.77 -5.77 -4.18
C ARG A 80 -5.69 -6.26 -5.15
N ASP A 81 -4.53 -6.65 -4.64
CA ASP A 81 -3.43 -7.19 -5.43
C ASP A 81 -3.87 -8.49 -6.14
N PRO A 82 -3.65 -8.63 -7.46
CA PRO A 82 -3.92 -9.86 -8.18
C PRO A 82 -3.18 -11.04 -7.54
N GLN A 83 -3.88 -12.15 -7.29
CA GLN A 83 -3.29 -13.30 -6.59
C GLN A 83 -2.38 -14.13 -7.49
N THR A 84 -2.64 -14.15 -8.80
CA THR A 84 -1.83 -14.91 -9.76
C THR A 84 -0.58 -14.12 -10.17
N PRO A 85 0.57 -14.79 -10.38
CA PRO A 85 1.80 -14.11 -10.82
C PRO A 85 1.67 -13.49 -12.22
N GLY A 86 0.93 -14.12 -13.12
CA GLY A 86 0.68 -13.61 -14.48
C GLY A 86 -0.11 -12.31 -14.48
N ASP A 87 -1.23 -12.26 -13.75
CA ASP A 87 -2.06 -11.06 -13.66
C ASP A 87 -1.34 -9.93 -12.91
N ARG A 88 -0.53 -10.27 -11.90
CA ARG A 88 0.28 -9.27 -11.18
C ARG A 88 1.31 -8.64 -12.11
N ARG A 89 2.04 -9.43 -12.90
CA ARG A 89 2.99 -8.90 -13.89
C ARG A 89 2.26 -7.98 -14.87
N ALA A 90 1.18 -8.43 -15.49
CA ALA A 90 0.42 -7.63 -16.46
C ALA A 90 -0.07 -6.30 -15.84
N TRP A 91 -0.57 -6.35 -14.61
CA TRP A 91 -1.04 -5.18 -13.88
C TRP A 91 0.09 -4.18 -13.56
N LEU A 92 1.26 -4.65 -13.13
CA LEU A 92 2.42 -3.78 -12.88
C LEU A 92 2.91 -3.08 -14.14
N TYR A 93 2.97 -3.80 -15.27
CA TYR A 93 3.35 -3.19 -16.55
C TYR A 93 2.30 -2.18 -17.04
N ALA A 94 1.01 -2.41 -16.77
CA ALA A 94 -0.03 -1.43 -17.07
C ALA A 94 0.14 -0.15 -16.22
N LEU A 95 0.48 -0.28 -14.94
CA LEU A 95 0.81 0.86 -14.08
C LEU A 95 2.06 1.60 -14.56
N ALA A 96 3.12 0.88 -14.91
CA ALA A 96 4.36 1.47 -15.42
C ALA A 96 4.11 2.26 -16.71
N ARG A 97 3.30 1.72 -17.63
CA ARG A 97 2.88 2.44 -18.84
C ARG A 97 2.14 3.72 -18.50
N TRP A 98 1.20 3.68 -17.56
CA TRP A 98 0.46 4.86 -17.12
C TRP A 98 1.40 5.92 -16.53
N ALA A 99 2.33 5.54 -15.65
CA ALA A 99 3.29 6.46 -15.03
C ALA A 99 4.23 7.10 -16.08
N CYS A 100 4.73 6.31 -17.03
CA CYS A 100 5.56 6.83 -18.12
C CYS A 100 4.81 7.84 -18.99
N LEU A 101 3.56 7.54 -19.36
CA LEU A 101 2.73 8.47 -20.14
C LEU A 101 2.46 9.77 -19.38
N ARG A 102 2.29 9.69 -18.06
CA ARG A 102 2.11 10.86 -17.19
C ARG A 102 3.37 11.72 -17.16
N GLY A 103 4.55 11.11 -16.96
CA GLY A 103 5.83 11.80 -16.99
C GLY A 103 6.12 12.48 -18.34
N LEU A 104 5.83 11.81 -19.46
CA LEU A 104 5.93 12.42 -20.79
C LEU A 104 4.96 13.60 -20.97
N ALA A 105 3.77 13.55 -20.39
CA ALA A 105 2.81 14.64 -20.43
C ALA A 105 3.22 15.83 -19.54
N GLU A 106 3.94 15.58 -18.45
CA GLU A 106 4.50 16.61 -17.58
C GLU A 106 5.71 17.30 -18.23
N ALA A 107 6.61 16.54 -18.85
CA ALA A 107 7.78 17.09 -19.57
C ALA A 107 7.42 17.93 -20.81
N ARG A 108 6.20 17.79 -21.33
CA ARG A 108 5.69 18.57 -22.47
C ARG A 108 5.01 19.88 -22.06
N ARG A 109 4.80 20.13 -20.78
CA ARG A 109 4.26 21.41 -20.27
C ARG A 109 5.39 22.39 -20.01
#